data_AF-A0A931ZSJ5-F1
#
_entry.id   AF-A0A931ZSJ5-F1
#
_cell.length_a   1.000
_cell.length_b   1.000
_cell.length_c   1.000
_cell.angle_alpha   90.00
_cell.angle_beta   90.00
_cell.angle_gamma   90.00
#
_symmetry.space_group_name_H-M   'P 1'
#
loop_
_entity.id
_entity.type
_entity.pdbx_description
1 polymer ?
#
loop_
_entity_poly.entity_id
_entity_poly.type
_entity_poly.pdbx_seq_one_letter_code
_entity_poly.pdbx_strand_id
1 'polypeptide(L)'
;MLWLIFAVAVVALLALDLGVFHRRPHEIKFREALGWSAAWFTAALLFMWVVYFWRGSEHAVAFLTGYLVEWSLSADNVFVFLVIFSYFRVPAGYQHKVLFWGIVGAVIMRAIMITAGVVLIHTFHWIVYLFGAFLIFTGVHVAFQRDQEIHPERNPVVKLVRRMFPMTKRYHGPGFFIRRRGAWIATPLVLVLAVIESTDVVFAVDSVPAVLAITTDPFIVFTSNIFAILGLRSLYFVLAGVMPLFHYLRYGLAVILAFVGAQMMLSDVAPIPTPVALGVVALALLVSIALSLLRPRPVEIAVPAQPTSGGGGDVSGRERGQAMFE
;
A
#
# COMPACT_ATOMS: atom_id res chain seq x y z
N MET A 1 8.10 -1.00 -29.45
CA MET A 1 9.10 0.06 -29.15
C MET A 1 8.76 0.85 -27.89
N LEU A 2 7.53 1.34 -27.71
CA LEU A 2 7.14 2.20 -26.58
C LEU A 2 7.13 1.48 -25.23
N TRP A 3 6.66 0.24 -25.19
CA TRP A 3 6.79 -0.63 -24.03
C TRP A 3 8.23 -0.83 -23.58
N LEU A 4 9.16 -0.90 -24.53
CA LEU A 4 10.59 -1.04 -24.23
C LEU A 4 11.17 0.28 -23.68
N ILE A 5 10.84 1.41 -24.30
CA ILE A 5 11.26 2.74 -23.81
C ILE A 5 10.74 2.99 -22.39
N PHE A 6 9.46 2.68 -22.16
CA PHE A 6 8.85 2.82 -20.84
C PHE A 6 9.46 1.84 -19.83
N ALA A 7 9.64 0.56 -20.18
CA ALA A 7 10.29 -0.42 -19.31
C ALA A 7 11.72 0.03 -18.94
N VAL A 8 12.49 0.53 -19.90
CA VAL A 8 13.82 1.10 -19.65
C VAL A 8 13.74 2.32 -18.74
N ALA A 9 12.78 3.23 -18.95
CA ALA A 9 12.56 4.38 -18.09
C ALA A 9 12.18 3.98 -16.65
N VAL A 10 11.31 2.99 -16.48
CA VAL A 10 10.89 2.45 -15.18
C VAL A 10 12.05 1.77 -14.48
N VAL A 11 12.81 0.92 -15.18
CA VAL A 11 14.01 0.29 -14.64
C VAL A 11 15.06 1.33 -14.27
N ALA A 12 15.23 2.37 -15.08
CA ALA A 12 16.13 3.47 -14.79
C ALA A 12 15.68 4.26 -13.56
N LEU A 13 14.38 4.60 -13.45
CA LEU A 13 13.79 5.28 -12.30
C LEU A 13 13.93 4.44 -11.02
N LEU A 14 13.64 3.14 -11.09
CA LEU A 14 13.85 2.19 -9.99
C LEU A 14 15.33 2.10 -9.61
N ALA A 15 16.23 2.02 -10.59
CA ALA A 15 17.67 1.98 -10.36
C ALA A 15 18.20 3.29 -9.76
N LEU A 16 17.61 4.43 -10.11
CA LEU A 16 17.96 5.75 -9.55
C LEU A 16 17.49 5.84 -8.09
N ASP A 17 16.24 5.45 -7.84
CA ASP A 17 15.63 5.35 -6.51
C ASP A 17 16.42 4.44 -5.55
N LEU A 18 16.95 3.32 -6.06
CA LEU A 18 17.72 2.35 -5.27
C LEU A 18 19.22 2.63 -5.19
N GLY A 19 19.81 3.05 -6.30
CA GLY A 19 21.26 3.10 -6.48
C GLY A 19 21.88 4.43 -6.10
N VAL A 20 21.15 5.53 -6.24
CA VAL A 20 21.69 6.88 -6.02
C VAL A 20 21.14 7.49 -4.74
N PHE A 21 19.84 7.36 -4.46
CA PHE A 21 19.21 8.12 -3.38
C PHE A 21 19.24 7.42 -2.01
N HIS A 22 19.21 6.08 -1.96
CA HIS A 22 19.08 5.33 -0.69
C HIS A 22 20.20 4.33 -0.43
N ARG A 23 21.41 4.60 -0.93
CA ARG A 23 22.59 3.72 -0.78
C ARG A 23 23.01 3.47 0.68
N ARG A 24 22.57 4.31 1.63
CA ARG A 24 22.81 4.12 3.07
C ARG A 24 21.48 4.01 3.81
N PRO A 25 21.30 2.99 4.67
CA PRO A 25 20.13 2.87 5.52
C PRO A 25 20.13 4.03 6.52
N HIS A 26 19.35 5.07 6.22
CA HIS A 26 19.07 6.17 7.11
C HIS A 26 17.56 6.28 7.28
N GLU A 27 17.11 6.73 8.45
CA GLU A 27 15.69 6.97 8.67
C GLU A 27 15.26 8.19 7.85
N ILE A 28 14.32 7.98 6.92
CA ILE A 28 13.82 9.07 6.06
C ILE A 28 12.99 10.01 6.93
N LYS A 29 13.42 11.27 7.02
CA LYS A 29 12.69 12.29 7.77
C LYS A 29 11.44 12.72 7.00
N PHE A 30 10.39 13.13 7.72
CA PHE A 30 9.12 13.57 7.12
C PHE A 30 9.29 14.62 6.00
N ARG A 31 10.15 15.63 6.20
CA ARG A 31 10.43 16.67 5.18
C ARG A 31 11.07 16.12 3.90
N GLU A 32 11.95 15.13 4.06
CA GLU A 32 12.59 14.44 2.94
C GLU A 32 11.58 13.57 2.19
N ALA A 33 10.75 12.83 2.92
CA ALA A 33 9.67 12.02 2.36
C ALA A 33 8.64 12.86 1.58
N LEU A 34 8.32 14.06 2.06
CA LEU A 34 7.47 15.01 1.33
C LEU A 34 8.12 15.47 0.02
N GLY A 35 9.40 15.82 0.05
CA GLY A 35 10.15 16.20 -1.15
C GLY A 35 10.14 15.09 -2.21
N TRP A 36 10.37 13.84 -1.78
CA TRP A 36 10.30 12.68 -2.66
C TRP A 36 8.89 12.43 -3.21
N SER A 37 7.86 12.57 -2.38
CA SER A 37 6.48 12.40 -2.82
C SER A 37 6.08 13.45 -3.86
N ALA A 38 6.52 14.70 -3.66
CA ALA A 38 6.32 15.77 -4.63
C ALA A 38 7.09 15.53 -5.94
N ALA A 39 8.31 14.99 -5.88
CA ALA A 39 9.10 14.63 -7.05
C ALA A 39 8.40 13.53 -7.88
N TRP A 40 7.89 12.48 -7.24
CA TRP A 40 7.15 11.41 -7.91
C TRP A 40 5.84 11.91 -8.55
N PHE A 41 5.09 12.76 -7.83
CA PHE A 41 3.89 13.39 -8.35
C PHE A 41 4.20 14.27 -9.57
N THR A 42 5.27 15.06 -9.49
CA THR A 42 5.74 15.90 -10.62
C THR A 42 6.15 15.05 -11.81
N ALA A 43 6.86 13.94 -11.59
CA ALA A 43 7.23 13.01 -12.65
C ALA A 43 6.00 12.42 -13.36
N ALA A 44 4.95 12.07 -12.60
CA ALA A 44 3.68 11.61 -13.16
C ALA A 44 3.01 12.71 -14.01
N LEU A 45 2.99 13.96 -13.54
CA LEU A 45 2.45 15.08 -14.33
C LEU A 45 3.25 15.38 -15.59
N LEU A 46 4.58 15.31 -15.54
CA LEU A 46 5.42 15.46 -16.73
C LEU A 46 5.13 14.33 -17.73
N PHE A 47 4.96 13.11 -17.26
CA PHE A 47 4.58 11.99 -18.12
C PHE A 47 3.18 12.17 -18.71
N MET A 48 2.21 12.71 -17.95
CA MET A 48 0.89 13.08 -18.47
C MET A 48 1.00 14.05 -19.66
N TRP A 49 1.88 15.06 -19.57
CA TRP A 49 2.14 15.98 -20.70
C TRP A 49 2.79 15.28 -21.89
N VAL A 50 3.71 14.34 -21.66
CA VAL A 50 4.26 13.50 -22.74
C VAL A 50 3.15 12.71 -23.43
N VAL A 51 2.24 12.11 -22.66
CA VAL A 51 1.06 11.41 -23.20
C VAL A 51 0.15 12.38 -23.95
N TYR A 52 -0.04 13.60 -23.47
CA TYR A 52 -0.87 14.62 -24.12
C TYR A 52 -0.35 14.96 -25.52
N PHE A 53 0.94 15.26 -25.66
CA PHE A 53 1.52 15.59 -26.97
C PHE A 53 1.61 14.40 -27.91
N TRP A 54 1.70 13.18 -27.36
CA TRP A 54 1.93 11.99 -28.17
C TRP A 54 0.64 11.26 -28.57
N ARG A 55 -0.35 11.17 -27.67
CA ARG A 55 -1.62 10.46 -27.86
C ARG A 55 -2.86 11.34 -27.75
N GLY A 56 -2.70 12.62 -27.41
CA GLY A 56 -3.81 13.55 -27.29
C GLY A 56 -4.41 13.64 -25.88
N SER A 57 -5.39 14.53 -25.76
CA SER A 57 -5.98 14.91 -24.48
C SER A 57 -6.72 13.77 -23.79
N GLU A 58 -7.40 12.91 -24.55
CA GLU A 58 -8.20 11.81 -24.00
C GLU A 58 -7.34 10.82 -23.19
N HIS A 59 -6.23 10.36 -23.78
CA HIS A 59 -5.30 9.46 -23.10
C HIS A 59 -4.58 10.12 -21.93
N ALA A 60 -4.29 11.42 -22.01
CA ALA A 60 -3.68 12.17 -20.92
C ALA A 60 -4.61 12.31 -19.71
N VAL A 61 -5.89 12.61 -19.96
CA VAL A 61 -6.93 12.65 -18.92
C VAL A 61 -7.14 11.26 -18.32
N ALA A 62 -7.19 10.21 -19.15
CA ALA A 62 -7.29 8.83 -18.67
C ALA A 62 -6.08 8.44 -17.81
N PHE A 63 -4.86 8.81 -18.22
CA PHE A 63 -3.64 8.59 -17.44
C PHE A 63 -3.73 9.28 -16.07
N LEU A 64 -4.09 10.57 -16.03
CA LEU A 64 -4.17 11.32 -14.78
C LEU A 64 -5.27 10.77 -13.87
N THR A 65 -6.42 10.41 -14.43
CA THR A 65 -7.53 9.82 -13.67
C THR A 65 -7.13 8.49 -13.07
N GLY A 66 -6.56 7.59 -13.89
CA GLY A 66 -6.06 6.29 -13.42
C GLY A 66 -4.94 6.43 -12.39
N TYR A 67 -4.04 7.40 -12.57
CA TYR A 67 -2.98 7.71 -11.62
C TYR A 67 -3.55 8.17 -10.27
N LEU A 68 -4.52 9.11 -10.26
CA LEU A 68 -5.11 9.60 -9.03
C LEU A 68 -5.94 8.53 -8.30
N VAL A 69 -6.70 7.71 -9.04
CA VAL A 69 -7.41 6.57 -8.46
C VAL A 69 -6.42 5.60 -7.82
N GLU A 70 -5.39 5.17 -8.54
CA GLU A 70 -4.40 4.25 -7.99
C GLU A 70 -3.61 4.85 -6.83
N TRP A 71 -3.19 6.11 -6.94
CA TRP A 71 -2.46 6.82 -5.88
C TRP A 71 -3.30 6.95 -4.61
N SER A 72 -4.60 7.18 -4.75
CA SER A 72 -5.52 7.23 -3.62
C SER A 72 -5.67 5.88 -2.94
N LEU A 73 -5.92 4.82 -3.71
CA LEU A 73 -6.06 3.46 -3.18
C LEU A 73 -4.74 2.96 -2.55
N SER A 74 -3.61 3.35 -3.14
CA SER A 74 -2.27 3.10 -2.60
C SER A 74 -2.04 3.70 -1.20
N ALA A 75 -2.75 4.77 -0.82
CA ALA A 75 -2.66 5.30 0.54
C ALA A 75 -3.25 4.35 1.59
N ASP A 76 -4.29 3.59 1.24
CA ASP A 76 -4.82 2.51 2.08
C ASP A 76 -3.83 1.35 2.16
N ASN A 77 -3.15 1.03 1.06
CA ASN A 77 -2.09 0.02 1.03
C ASN A 77 -0.96 0.37 2.02
N VAL A 78 -0.55 1.65 2.05
CA VAL A 78 0.43 2.14 3.02
C VAL A 78 -0.04 1.98 4.46
N PHE A 79 -1.31 2.24 4.75
CA PHE A 79 -1.86 2.05 6.09
C PHE A 79 -1.72 0.59 6.54
N VAL A 80 -2.07 -0.35 5.66
CA VAL A 80 -1.91 -1.78 5.97
C VAL A 80 -0.44 -2.16 6.13
N PHE A 81 0.48 -1.56 5.37
CA PHE A 81 1.92 -1.80 5.57
C PHE A 81 2.39 -1.32 6.95
N LEU A 82 1.92 -0.15 7.42
CA LEU A 82 2.22 0.35 8.76
C LEU A 82 1.71 -0.61 9.84
N VAL A 83 0.47 -1.10 9.70
CA VAL A 83 -0.11 -2.07 10.63
C VAL A 83 0.70 -3.36 10.65
N ILE A 84 1.06 -3.91 9.48
CA ILE A 84 1.89 -5.12 9.37
C ILE A 84 3.27 -4.90 10.01
N PHE A 85 3.94 -3.79 9.72
CA PHE A 85 5.27 -3.51 10.29
C PHE A 85 5.23 -3.30 11.80
N SER A 86 4.20 -2.62 12.30
CA SER A 86 3.94 -2.46 13.74
C SER A 86 3.68 -3.82 14.41
N TYR A 87 2.81 -4.63 13.79
CA TYR A 87 2.45 -5.97 14.26
C TYR A 87 3.66 -6.88 14.43
N PHE A 88 4.48 -6.99 13.37
CA PHE A 88 5.69 -7.82 13.38
C PHE A 88 6.89 -7.15 14.05
N ARG A 89 6.75 -5.90 14.50
CA ARG A 89 7.82 -5.09 15.13
C ARG A 89 9.07 -5.02 14.26
N VAL A 90 8.88 -4.71 12.97
CA VAL A 90 9.96 -4.67 11.97
C VAL A 90 10.86 -3.46 12.27
N PRO A 91 12.17 -3.68 12.52
CA PRO A 91 13.12 -2.58 12.73
C PRO A 91 13.12 -1.60 11.55
N ALA A 92 13.18 -0.29 11.82
CA ALA A 92 13.09 0.77 10.81
C ALA A 92 14.08 0.59 9.66
N GLY A 93 15.33 0.21 9.96
CA GLY A 93 16.37 -0.05 8.96
C GLY A 93 16.08 -1.19 7.99
N TYR A 94 15.12 -2.07 8.28
CA TYR A 94 14.72 -3.18 7.40
C TYR A 94 13.42 -2.91 6.64
N GLN A 95 12.60 -1.93 7.06
CA GLN A 95 11.34 -1.59 6.40
C GLN A 95 11.57 -1.17 4.95
N HIS A 96 12.61 -0.36 4.69
CA HIS A 96 12.99 0.05 3.33
C HIS A 96 13.20 -1.15 2.39
N LYS A 97 13.90 -2.18 2.88
CA LYS A 97 14.19 -3.37 2.09
C LYS A 97 12.93 -4.15 1.77
N VAL A 98 12.06 -4.34 2.75
CA VAL A 98 10.80 -5.05 2.56
C VAL A 98 9.91 -4.28 1.60
N LEU A 99 9.81 -2.96 1.75
CA LEU A 99 9.00 -2.11 0.89
C LEU A 99 9.51 -2.08 -0.56
N PHE A 100 10.82 -2.13 -0.77
CA PHE A 100 11.39 -2.26 -2.12
C PHE A 100 10.97 -3.57 -2.79
N TRP A 101 11.17 -4.71 -2.13
CA TRP A 101 10.77 -6.00 -2.70
C TRP A 101 9.25 -6.11 -2.85
N GLY A 102 8.50 -5.51 -1.92
CA GLY A 102 7.06 -5.32 -1.96
C GLY A 102 6.59 -4.59 -3.23
N ILE A 103 7.22 -3.46 -3.55
CA ILE A 103 6.92 -2.67 -4.76
C ILE A 103 7.24 -3.47 -6.02
N VAL A 104 8.38 -4.18 -6.05
CA VAL A 104 8.76 -4.99 -7.21
C VAL A 104 7.74 -6.12 -7.45
N GLY A 105 7.33 -6.83 -6.40
CA GLY A 105 6.33 -7.88 -6.51
C GLY A 105 4.96 -7.33 -6.89
N ALA A 106 4.52 -6.22 -6.27
CA ALA A 106 3.29 -5.52 -6.62
C ALA A 106 3.23 -5.12 -8.11
N VAL A 107 4.30 -4.54 -8.65
CA VAL A 107 4.37 -4.17 -10.08
C VAL A 107 4.21 -5.40 -10.98
N ILE A 108 4.84 -6.52 -10.63
CA ILE A 108 4.72 -7.78 -11.40
C ILE A 108 3.30 -8.33 -11.32
N MET A 109 2.74 -8.44 -10.11
CA MET A 109 1.39 -8.97 -9.91
C MET A 109 0.35 -8.12 -10.63
N ARG A 110 0.48 -6.80 -10.57
CA ARG A 110 -0.41 -5.88 -11.28
C ARG A 110 -0.24 -5.95 -12.78
N ALA A 111 0.98 -6.13 -13.31
CA ALA A 111 1.18 -6.39 -14.73
C ALA A 111 0.35 -7.61 -15.19
N ILE A 112 0.40 -8.69 -14.41
CA ILE A 112 -0.35 -9.92 -14.68
C ILE A 112 -1.87 -9.65 -14.58
N MET A 113 -2.34 -9.03 -13.49
CA MET A 113 -3.76 -8.79 -13.26
C MET A 113 -4.37 -7.80 -14.24
N ILE A 114 -3.66 -6.72 -14.61
CA ILE A 114 -4.10 -5.76 -15.62
C ILE A 114 -4.23 -6.46 -16.97
N THR A 115 -3.20 -7.21 -17.37
CA THR A 115 -3.23 -7.93 -18.66
C THR A 115 -4.38 -8.94 -18.69
N ALA A 116 -4.54 -9.72 -17.62
CA ALA A 116 -5.65 -10.67 -17.49
C ALA A 116 -7.01 -9.96 -17.50
N GLY A 117 -7.14 -8.85 -16.78
CA GLY A 117 -8.37 -8.06 -16.68
C GLY A 117 -8.79 -7.44 -18.01
N VAL A 118 -7.83 -6.88 -18.77
CA VAL A 118 -8.07 -6.37 -20.14
C VAL A 118 -8.60 -7.50 -21.02
N VAL A 119 -7.92 -8.65 -21.05
CA VAL A 119 -8.34 -9.81 -21.85
C VAL A 119 -9.74 -10.27 -21.43
N LEU A 120 -10.02 -10.30 -20.13
CA LEU A 120 -11.31 -10.72 -19.59
C LEU A 120 -12.44 -9.79 -20.01
N ILE A 121 -12.24 -8.47 -19.95
CA ILE A 121 -13.22 -7.45 -20.37
C ILE A 121 -13.50 -7.55 -21.87
N HIS A 122 -12.47 -7.69 -22.70
CA HIS A 122 -12.64 -7.83 -24.15
C HIS A 122 -13.34 -9.13 -24.55
N THR A 123 -13.15 -10.20 -23.78
CA THR A 123 -13.74 -11.51 -24.09
C THR A 123 -15.16 -11.62 -23.54
N PHE A 124 -15.41 -11.08 -22.35
CA PHE A 124 -16.67 -11.22 -21.61
C PHE A 124 -17.23 -9.87 -21.22
N HIS A 125 -18.00 -9.25 -22.11
CA HIS A 125 -18.61 -7.92 -21.88
C HIS A 125 -19.37 -7.83 -20.54
N TRP A 126 -20.06 -8.90 -20.12
CA TRP A 126 -20.79 -8.92 -18.86
C TRP A 126 -19.91 -8.81 -17.60
N ILE A 127 -18.60 -9.06 -17.73
CA ILE A 127 -17.66 -8.96 -16.60
C ILE A 127 -17.56 -7.53 -16.06
N VAL A 128 -17.81 -6.52 -16.91
CA VAL A 128 -17.86 -5.12 -16.49
C VAL A 128 -18.93 -4.94 -15.41
N TYR A 129 -20.07 -5.63 -15.54
CA TYR A 129 -21.13 -5.63 -14.54
C TYR A 129 -20.74 -6.33 -13.24
N LEU A 130 -19.99 -7.43 -13.34
CA LEU A 130 -19.48 -8.13 -12.16
C LEU A 130 -18.50 -7.24 -11.40
N PHE A 131 -17.55 -6.64 -12.11
CA PHE A 131 -16.55 -5.75 -11.54
C PHE A 131 -17.16 -4.51 -10.91
N GLY A 132 -18.10 -3.84 -11.56
CA GLY A 132 -18.68 -2.66 -10.94
C GLY A 132 -19.61 -2.96 -9.76
N ALA A 133 -20.35 -4.08 -9.78
CA ALA A 133 -21.10 -4.53 -8.61
C ALA A 133 -20.15 -4.84 -7.43
N PHE A 134 -19.01 -5.47 -7.73
CA PHE A 134 -17.94 -5.72 -6.77
C PHE A 134 -17.35 -4.41 -6.20
N LEU A 135 -17.05 -3.40 -7.03
CA LEU A 135 -16.53 -2.11 -6.57
C LEU A 135 -17.54 -1.32 -5.73
N ILE A 136 -18.84 -1.37 -6.07
CA ILE A 136 -19.89 -0.77 -5.23
C ILE A 136 -19.90 -1.47 -3.86
N PHE A 137 -19.85 -2.81 -3.86
CA PHE A 137 -19.82 -3.59 -2.62
C PHE A 137 -18.61 -3.22 -1.77
N THR A 138 -17.40 -3.18 -2.33
CA THR A 138 -16.19 -2.82 -1.57
C THR A 138 -16.22 -1.36 -1.11
N GLY A 139 -16.69 -0.42 -1.94
CA GLY A 139 -16.87 0.97 -1.54
C GLY A 139 -17.81 1.13 -0.34
N VAL A 140 -18.96 0.45 -0.36
CA VAL A 140 -19.90 0.43 0.78
C VAL A 140 -19.25 -0.23 1.99
N HIS A 141 -18.57 -1.35 1.81
CA HIS A 141 -17.89 -2.07 2.88
C HIS A 141 -16.85 -1.19 3.59
N VAL A 142 -16.02 -0.48 2.84
CA VAL A 142 -15.00 0.45 3.33
C VAL A 142 -15.62 1.63 4.09
N ALA A 143 -16.78 2.14 3.66
CA ALA A 143 -17.48 3.23 4.36
C ALA A 143 -18.03 2.83 5.73
N PHE A 144 -18.57 1.60 5.86
CA PHE A 144 -19.29 1.16 7.05
C PHE A 144 -18.45 0.31 8.01
N GLN A 145 -17.30 -0.22 7.58
CA GLN A 145 -16.41 -0.92 8.49
C GLN A 145 -15.71 0.04 9.45
N ARG A 146 -15.96 -0.16 10.75
CA ARG A 146 -15.20 0.48 11.82
C ARG A 146 -13.97 -0.37 12.12
N ASP A 147 -12.81 0.24 11.92
CA ASP A 147 -11.47 -0.12 12.38
C ASP A 147 -11.27 -1.62 12.63
N GLN A 148 -10.96 -2.36 11.56
CA GLN A 148 -10.52 -3.74 11.70
C GLN A 148 -9.19 -3.77 12.44
N GLU A 149 -9.15 -4.43 13.59
CA GLU A 149 -7.91 -5.02 14.09
C GLU A 149 -7.47 -6.07 13.07
N ILE A 150 -6.59 -5.69 12.15
CA ILE A 150 -5.93 -6.65 11.26
C ILE A 150 -5.19 -7.61 12.19
N HIS A 151 -5.54 -8.89 12.14
CA HIS A 151 -4.86 -9.95 12.88
C HIS A 151 -4.01 -10.79 11.92
N PRO A 152 -2.76 -10.39 11.59
CA PRO A 152 -1.90 -11.13 10.68
C PRO A 152 -1.68 -12.60 11.04
N GLU A 153 -1.83 -13.00 12.30
CA GLU A 153 -1.61 -14.39 12.74
C GLU A 153 -2.63 -15.39 12.20
N ARG A 154 -3.85 -14.92 11.90
CA ARG A 154 -4.89 -15.77 11.32
C ARG A 154 -4.78 -15.85 9.80
N ASN A 155 -3.92 -15.03 9.19
CA ASN A 155 -3.78 -15.00 7.74
C ASN A 155 -3.28 -16.38 7.24
N PRO A 156 -3.99 -17.05 6.31
CA PRO A 156 -3.58 -18.33 5.74
C PRO A 156 -2.17 -18.28 5.15
N VAL A 157 -1.73 -17.12 4.64
CA VAL A 157 -0.38 -16.90 4.11
C VAL A 157 0.69 -17.10 5.20
N VAL A 158 0.43 -16.63 6.43
CA VAL A 158 1.37 -16.81 7.55
C VAL A 158 1.53 -18.29 7.89
N LYS A 159 0.43 -19.05 7.88
CA LYS A 159 0.46 -20.50 8.12
C LYS A 159 1.18 -21.24 7.00
N LEU A 160 0.94 -20.85 5.74
CA LEU A 160 1.56 -21.45 4.56
C LEU A 160 3.08 -21.24 4.57
N VAL A 161 3.55 -20.00 4.78
CA VAL A 161 4.97 -19.68 4.81
C VAL A 161 5.69 -20.40 5.96
N ARG A 162 5.08 -20.44 7.16
CA ARG A 162 5.62 -21.19 8.31
C ARG A 162 5.68 -22.69 8.07
N ARG A 163 4.80 -23.24 7.23
CA ARG A 163 4.80 -24.66 6.85
C ARG A 163 5.84 -24.96 5.76
N MET A 164 6.07 -24.03 4.83
CA MET A 164 7.01 -24.22 3.72
C MET A 164 8.48 -24.03 4.11
N PHE A 165 8.78 -23.14 5.05
CA PHE A 165 10.17 -22.81 5.41
C PHE A 165 10.42 -22.92 6.92
N PRO A 166 11.55 -23.50 7.36
CA PRO A 166 11.99 -23.36 8.74
C PRO A 166 12.28 -21.88 9.02
N MET A 167 11.68 -21.32 10.09
CA MET A 167 11.79 -19.89 10.41
C MET A 167 12.49 -19.64 11.74
N THR A 168 13.22 -18.53 11.82
CA THR A 168 13.73 -18.01 13.10
C THR A 168 12.72 -17.11 13.81
N LYS A 169 12.80 -17.05 15.15
CA LYS A 169 11.95 -16.16 15.98
C LYS A 169 12.47 -14.72 16.08
N ARG A 170 13.74 -14.46 15.76
CA ARG A 170 14.40 -13.16 15.91
C ARG A 170 14.94 -12.66 14.58
N TYR A 171 15.00 -11.34 14.42
CA TYR A 171 15.69 -10.70 13.30
C TYR A 171 17.20 -10.94 13.41
N HIS A 172 17.81 -11.43 12.32
CA HIS A 172 19.24 -11.72 12.23
C HIS A 172 19.84 -10.94 11.05
N GLY A 173 20.04 -9.64 11.25
CA GLY A 173 20.50 -8.74 10.18
C GLY A 173 19.43 -8.47 9.11
N PRO A 174 19.81 -7.80 8.00
CA PRO A 174 18.89 -7.42 6.93
C PRO A 174 18.57 -8.57 5.96
N GLY A 175 19.05 -9.78 6.19
CA GLY A 175 18.86 -10.93 5.30
C GLY A 175 17.44 -11.51 5.39
N PHE A 176 16.85 -11.84 4.23
CA PHE A 176 15.60 -12.63 4.19
C PHE A 176 15.85 -14.09 4.60
N PHE A 177 17.03 -14.61 4.27
CA PHE A 177 17.46 -15.94 4.64
C PHE A 177 18.80 -15.86 5.35
N ILE A 178 18.97 -16.71 6.36
CA ILE A 178 20.26 -16.93 7.00
C ILE A 178 20.65 -18.40 6.83
N ARG A 179 21.95 -18.65 6.74
CA ARG A 179 22.47 -20.01 6.72
C ARG A 179 22.86 -20.40 8.15
N ARG A 180 22.25 -21.46 8.68
CA ARG A 180 22.63 -22.06 9.98
C ARG A 180 22.77 -23.56 9.82
N ARG A 181 23.90 -24.10 10.30
CA ARG A 181 24.21 -25.55 10.27
C ARG A 181 23.97 -26.19 8.89
N GLY A 182 24.41 -25.52 7.83
CA GLY A 182 24.27 -25.99 6.44
C GLY A 182 22.91 -25.71 5.77
N ALA A 183 21.84 -25.46 6.53
CA ALA A 183 20.50 -25.20 6.01
C ALA A 183 20.16 -23.70 5.88
N TRP A 184 19.33 -23.36 4.90
CA TRP A 184 18.73 -22.03 4.77
C TRP A 184 17.51 -21.92 5.68
N ILE A 185 17.47 -20.89 6.49
CA ILE A 185 16.38 -20.61 7.43
C ILE A 185 15.82 -19.22 7.11
N ALA A 186 14.50 -19.12 6.96
CA ALA A 186 13.83 -17.86 6.70
C ALA A 186 13.81 -16.97 7.95
N THR A 187 14.03 -15.67 7.76
CA THR A 187 13.87 -14.68 8.82
C THR A 187 12.41 -14.18 8.85
N PRO A 188 11.99 -13.49 9.93
CA PRO A 188 10.65 -12.90 9.97
C PRO A 188 10.38 -11.91 8.82
N LEU A 189 11.42 -11.35 8.16
CA LEU A 189 11.25 -10.46 7.01
C LEU A 189 10.60 -11.15 5.81
N VAL A 190 10.81 -12.47 5.62
CA VAL A 190 10.13 -13.24 4.55
C VAL A 190 8.63 -13.31 4.82
N LEU A 191 8.25 -13.50 6.08
CA LEU A 191 6.84 -13.53 6.46
C LEU A 191 6.17 -12.18 6.21
N VAL A 192 6.83 -11.10 6.63
CA VAL A 192 6.34 -9.73 6.43
C VAL A 192 6.19 -9.43 4.95
N LEU A 193 7.20 -9.77 4.12
CA LEU A 193 7.14 -9.59 2.68
C LEU A 193 5.97 -10.39 2.07
N ALA A 194 5.82 -11.66 2.44
CA ALA A 194 4.73 -12.50 1.93
C ALA A 194 3.33 -11.96 2.29
N VAL A 195 3.16 -11.44 3.51
CA VAL A 195 1.89 -10.80 3.90
C VAL A 195 1.65 -9.54 3.09
N ILE A 196 2.65 -8.68 2.93
CA ILE A 196 2.56 -7.46 2.11
C ILE A 196 2.17 -7.78 0.67
N GLU A 197 2.86 -8.72 0.02
CA GLU A 197 2.55 -9.17 -1.34
C GLU A 197 1.13 -9.72 -1.45
N SER A 198 0.72 -10.55 -0.49
CA SER A 198 -0.64 -11.10 -0.50
C SER A 198 -1.71 -10.04 -0.33
N THR A 199 -1.45 -9.03 0.49
CA THR A 199 -2.39 -7.92 0.70
C THR A 199 -2.42 -7.01 -0.53
N ASP A 200 -1.30 -6.77 -1.20
CA ASP A 200 -1.29 -6.02 -2.47
C ASP A 200 -2.12 -6.73 -3.55
N VAL A 201 -2.03 -8.07 -3.64
CA VAL A 201 -2.90 -8.84 -4.55
C VAL A 201 -4.38 -8.62 -4.22
N VAL A 202 -4.76 -8.63 -2.93
CA VAL A 202 -6.14 -8.34 -2.52
C VAL A 202 -6.54 -6.92 -2.94
N PHE A 203 -5.68 -5.92 -2.72
CA PHE A 203 -5.95 -4.54 -3.16
C PHE A 203 -5.99 -4.37 -4.68
N ALA A 204 -5.22 -5.16 -5.41
CA ALA A 204 -5.24 -5.18 -6.87
C ALA A 204 -6.59 -5.70 -7.40
N VAL A 205 -7.31 -6.54 -6.65
CA VAL A 205 -8.65 -7.01 -7.05
C VAL A 205 -9.66 -5.84 -7.10
N ASP A 206 -9.50 -4.83 -6.25
CA ASP A 206 -10.37 -3.64 -6.24
C ASP A 206 -9.85 -2.56 -7.21
N SER A 207 -8.54 -2.30 -7.16
CA SER A 207 -7.95 -1.19 -7.92
C SER A 207 -7.82 -1.45 -9.42
N VAL A 208 -7.56 -2.69 -9.85
CA VAL A 208 -7.40 -3.00 -11.28
C VAL A 208 -8.72 -2.82 -12.04
N PRO A 209 -9.87 -3.38 -11.60
CA PRO A 209 -11.14 -3.10 -12.25
C PRO A 209 -11.50 -1.61 -12.27
N ALA A 210 -11.19 -0.88 -11.19
CA ALA A 210 -11.46 0.55 -11.12
C ALA A 210 -10.68 1.34 -12.19
N VAL A 211 -9.41 1.03 -12.43
CA VAL A 211 -8.63 1.69 -13.48
C VAL A 211 -9.10 1.24 -14.88
N LEU A 212 -9.47 -0.04 -15.04
CA LEU A 212 -10.01 -0.55 -16.31
C LEU A 212 -11.36 0.07 -16.70
N ALA A 213 -12.13 0.54 -15.72
CA ALA A 213 -13.36 1.31 -15.95
C ALA A 213 -13.11 2.70 -16.56
N ILE A 214 -11.92 3.26 -16.33
CA ILE A 214 -11.51 4.56 -16.88
C ILE A 214 -10.99 4.37 -18.30
N THR A 215 -10.14 3.36 -18.51
CA THR A 215 -9.59 3.05 -19.83
C THR A 215 -9.16 1.61 -19.92
N THR A 216 -9.37 1.01 -21.09
CA THR A 216 -8.91 -0.34 -21.42
C THR A 216 -7.59 -0.33 -22.20
N ASP A 217 -6.99 0.84 -22.46
CA ASP A 217 -5.67 0.96 -23.09
C ASP A 217 -4.59 0.44 -22.12
N PRO A 218 -3.99 -0.75 -22.39
CA PRO A 218 -3.09 -1.37 -21.43
C PRO A 218 -1.86 -0.52 -21.13
N PHE A 219 -1.42 0.31 -22.08
CA PHE A 219 -0.30 1.20 -21.89
C PHE A 219 -0.63 2.29 -20.85
N ILE A 220 -1.81 2.90 -20.96
CA ILE A 220 -2.24 3.95 -20.02
C ILE A 220 -2.47 3.35 -18.63
N VAL A 221 -3.19 2.23 -18.55
CA VAL A 221 -3.44 1.53 -17.29
C VAL A 221 -2.12 1.16 -16.60
N PHE A 222 -1.19 0.55 -17.33
CA PHE A 222 0.08 0.10 -16.76
C PHE A 222 0.98 1.25 -16.32
N THR A 223 1.09 2.28 -17.17
CA THR A 223 1.96 3.44 -16.88
C THR A 223 1.44 4.23 -15.68
N SER A 224 0.13 4.52 -15.62
CA SER A 224 -0.46 5.25 -14.50
C SER A 224 -0.29 4.50 -13.17
N ASN A 225 -0.44 3.17 -13.21
CA ASN A 225 -0.32 2.32 -12.04
C ASN A 225 1.13 2.27 -11.51
N ILE A 226 2.10 2.13 -12.40
CA ILE A 226 3.52 2.18 -12.01
C ILE A 226 3.88 3.52 -11.41
N PHE A 227 3.50 4.65 -12.02
CA PHE A 227 3.80 5.96 -11.46
C PHE A 227 3.20 6.14 -10.06
N ALA A 228 2.01 5.60 -9.80
CA ALA A 228 1.39 5.63 -8.48
C ALA A 228 2.17 4.78 -7.46
N ILE A 229 2.54 3.54 -7.82
CA ILE A 229 3.25 2.60 -6.93
C ILE A 229 4.70 3.03 -6.66
N LEU A 230 5.39 3.65 -7.62
CA LEU A 230 6.75 4.13 -7.40
C LEU A 230 6.80 5.22 -6.30
N GLY A 231 5.75 6.04 -6.19
CA GLY A 231 5.59 7.03 -5.11
C GLY A 231 5.25 6.44 -3.74
N LEU A 232 4.91 5.14 -3.66
CA LEU A 232 4.42 4.49 -2.44
C LEU A 232 5.46 4.52 -1.31
N ARG A 233 6.75 4.40 -1.63
CA ARG A 233 7.82 4.41 -0.62
C ARG A 233 7.89 5.73 0.11
N SER A 234 7.95 6.84 -0.63
CA SER A 234 7.98 8.16 -0.02
C SER A 234 6.67 8.45 0.70
N LEU A 235 5.55 8.03 0.11
CA LEU A 235 4.21 8.16 0.70
C LEU A 235 4.11 7.41 2.03
N TYR A 236 4.73 6.23 2.17
CA TYR A 236 4.83 5.49 3.42
C TYR A 236 5.47 6.32 4.53
N PHE A 237 6.63 6.93 4.29
CA PHE A 237 7.32 7.72 5.31
C PHE A 237 6.64 9.06 5.59
N VAL A 238 5.92 9.63 4.62
CA VAL A 238 5.02 10.76 4.86
C VAL A 238 3.91 10.30 5.80
N LEU A 239 3.08 9.33 5.38
CA LEU A 239 1.91 8.86 6.13
C LEU A 239 2.25 8.33 7.52
N ALA A 240 3.39 7.67 7.71
CA ALA A 240 3.86 7.24 9.02
C ALA A 240 3.98 8.42 10.02
N GLY A 241 4.37 9.60 9.54
CA GLY A 241 4.54 10.80 10.35
C GLY A 241 3.24 11.60 10.57
N VAL A 242 2.21 11.39 9.75
CA VAL A 242 0.93 12.12 9.80
C VAL A 242 -0.28 11.20 9.96
N MET A 243 -0.05 9.95 10.36
CA MET A 243 -1.04 8.89 10.52
C MET A 243 -2.32 9.32 11.26
N PRO A 244 -2.28 10.17 12.31
CA PRO A 244 -3.49 10.60 13.01
C PRO A 244 -4.42 11.49 12.17
N LEU A 245 -3.92 12.09 11.08
CA LEU A 245 -4.65 13.09 10.30
C LEU A 245 -5.56 12.48 9.24
N PHE A 246 -5.32 11.25 8.76
CA PHE A 246 -5.99 10.69 7.57
C PHE A 246 -7.29 9.91 7.82
N HIS A 247 -8.03 10.23 8.88
CA HIS A 247 -9.27 9.52 9.22
C HIS A 247 -10.34 9.58 8.12
N TYR A 248 -10.43 10.68 7.37
CA TYR A 248 -11.48 10.83 6.36
C TYR A 248 -11.10 10.29 4.98
N LEU A 249 -9.83 9.92 4.77
CA LEU A 249 -9.36 9.38 3.49
C LEU A 249 -10.10 8.09 3.11
N ARG A 250 -10.40 7.24 4.10
CA ARG A 250 -11.21 6.02 3.94
C ARG A 250 -12.56 6.30 3.27
N TYR A 251 -13.25 7.38 3.68
CA TYR A 251 -14.54 7.75 3.06
C TYR A 251 -14.35 8.29 1.64
N GLY A 252 -13.25 8.99 1.37
CA GLY A 252 -12.89 9.42 0.01
C GLY A 252 -12.73 8.21 -0.93
N LEU A 253 -12.00 7.17 -0.49
CA LEU A 253 -11.82 5.94 -1.25
C LEU A 253 -13.14 5.19 -1.46
N ALA A 254 -13.98 5.09 -0.42
CA ALA A 254 -15.30 4.50 -0.53
C ALA A 254 -16.16 5.19 -1.61
N VAL A 255 -16.16 6.53 -1.64
CA VAL A 255 -16.87 7.31 -2.66
C VAL A 255 -16.31 7.05 -4.06
N ILE A 256 -14.98 7.02 -4.20
CA ILE A 256 -14.32 6.74 -5.49
C ILE A 256 -14.70 5.35 -6.00
N LEU A 257 -14.59 4.31 -5.16
CA LEU A 257 -14.93 2.93 -5.53
C LEU A 257 -16.41 2.79 -5.91
N ALA A 258 -17.31 3.33 -5.10
CA ALA A 258 -18.74 3.28 -5.39
C ALA A 258 -19.10 4.03 -6.68
N PHE A 259 -18.49 5.19 -6.91
CA PHE A 259 -18.69 5.97 -8.14
C PHE A 259 -18.19 5.22 -9.37
N VAL A 260 -16.96 4.69 -9.33
CA VAL A 260 -16.39 3.94 -10.46
C VAL A 260 -17.17 2.66 -10.70
N GLY A 261 -17.61 1.97 -9.66
CA GLY A 261 -18.48 0.80 -9.79
C GLY A 261 -19.84 1.13 -10.41
N ALA A 262 -20.44 2.26 -10.03
CA ALA A 262 -21.66 2.76 -10.65
C ALA A 262 -21.45 3.12 -12.13
N GLN A 263 -20.32 3.76 -12.47
CA GLN A 263 -19.93 4.05 -13.85
C GLN A 263 -19.85 2.76 -14.68
N MET A 264 -19.27 1.68 -14.13
CA MET A 264 -19.24 0.38 -14.79
C MET A 264 -20.64 -0.22 -14.96
N MET A 265 -21.57 -0.03 -14.01
CA MET A 265 -22.95 -0.54 -14.14
C MET A 265 -23.72 0.19 -15.23
N LEU A 266 -23.35 1.44 -15.49
CA LEU A 266 -24.00 2.32 -16.44
C LEU A 266 -23.29 2.36 -17.80
N SER A 267 -22.29 1.52 -18.03
CA SER A 267 -21.42 1.56 -19.22
C SER A 267 -22.20 1.60 -20.54
N ASP A 268 -23.29 0.82 -20.63
CA ASP A 268 -24.05 0.61 -21.86
C ASP A 268 -25.24 1.57 -22.01
N VAL A 269 -25.60 2.28 -20.94
CA VAL A 269 -26.78 3.16 -20.89
C VAL A 269 -26.38 4.64 -20.87
N ALA A 270 -25.36 4.98 -20.10
CA ALA A 270 -24.89 6.35 -19.90
C ALA A 270 -23.38 6.35 -19.61
N PRO A 271 -22.52 6.25 -20.64
CA PRO A 271 -21.07 6.32 -20.46
C PRO A 271 -20.68 7.69 -19.92
N ILE A 272 -20.06 7.71 -18.74
CA ILE A 272 -19.60 8.93 -18.09
C ILE A 272 -18.31 9.39 -18.76
N PRO A 273 -18.21 10.63 -19.24
CA PRO A 273 -16.98 11.14 -19.83
C PRO A 273 -15.83 11.15 -18.82
N THR A 274 -14.63 10.75 -19.26
CA THR A 274 -13.41 10.69 -18.43
C THR A 274 -13.09 11.98 -17.67
N PRO A 275 -13.28 13.20 -18.23
CA PRO A 275 -13.09 14.44 -17.48
C PRO A 275 -14.04 14.60 -16.29
N VAL A 276 -15.27 14.08 -16.38
CA VAL A 276 -16.23 14.09 -15.27
C VAL A 276 -15.77 13.13 -14.18
N ALA A 277 -15.32 11.92 -14.57
CA ALA A 277 -14.76 10.96 -13.63
C ALA A 277 -13.53 11.54 -12.90
N LEU A 278 -12.63 12.20 -13.63
CA LEU A 278 -11.49 12.92 -13.04
C LEU A 278 -11.95 13.97 -12.02
N GLY A 279 -12.95 14.78 -12.36
CA GLY A 279 -13.50 15.80 -11.48
C GLY A 279 -14.06 15.22 -10.18
N VAL A 280 -14.82 14.12 -10.27
CA VAL A 280 -15.37 13.43 -9.09
C VAL A 280 -14.27 12.84 -8.22
N VAL A 281 -13.28 12.15 -8.80
CA VAL A 281 -12.15 11.59 -8.07
C VAL A 281 -11.35 12.69 -7.39
N ALA A 282 -10.98 13.74 -8.11
CA ALA A 282 -10.23 14.86 -7.56
C ALA A 282 -10.99 15.56 -6.43
N LEU A 283 -12.30 15.77 -6.59
CA LEU A 283 -13.15 16.37 -5.56
C LEU A 283 -13.23 15.49 -4.30
N ALA A 284 -13.45 14.19 -4.47
CA ALA A 284 -13.51 13.24 -3.34
C ALA A 284 -12.18 13.25 -2.55
N LEU A 285 -11.04 13.26 -3.25
CA LEU A 285 -9.73 13.35 -2.62
C LEU A 285 -9.51 14.69 -1.91
N LEU A 286 -9.79 15.81 -2.57
CA LEU A 286 -9.62 17.14 -1.98
C LEU A 286 -10.50 17.32 -0.74
N VAL A 287 -11.77 16.93 -0.79
CA VAL A 287 -12.70 17.02 0.34
C VAL A 287 -12.25 16.12 1.48
N SER A 288 -11.86 14.87 1.20
CA SER A 288 -11.41 13.94 2.24
C SER A 288 -10.14 14.44 2.93
N ILE A 289 -9.14 14.93 2.17
CA ILE A 289 -7.91 15.50 2.70
C ILE A 289 -8.20 16.78 3.50
N ALA A 290 -9.02 17.70 2.97
CA ALA A 290 -9.36 18.95 3.65
C ALA A 290 -10.09 18.70 4.98
N LEU A 291 -11.08 17.80 5.01
CA LEU A 291 -11.78 17.42 6.24
C LEU A 291 -10.84 16.76 7.26
N SER A 292 -9.90 15.96 6.78
CA SER A 292 -8.84 15.34 7.58
C SER A 292 -7.91 16.37 8.23
N LEU A 293 -7.53 17.41 7.51
CA LEU A 293 -6.68 18.49 8.04
C LEU A 293 -7.45 19.43 8.99
N LEU A 294 -8.73 19.70 8.71
CA LEU A 294 -9.58 20.59 9.51
C LEU A 294 -10.08 19.96 10.81
N ARG A 295 -10.19 18.63 10.86
CA ARG A 295 -10.63 17.88 12.05
C ARG A 295 -9.67 16.73 12.41
N PRO A 296 -8.46 17.04 12.91
CA PRO A 296 -7.56 16.02 13.43
C PRO A 296 -8.23 15.30 14.60
N ARG A 297 -8.33 13.97 14.56
CA ARG A 297 -8.70 13.17 15.74
C ARG A 297 -7.44 12.53 16.30
N PRO A 298 -7.25 12.50 17.63
CA PRO A 298 -6.20 11.68 18.23
C PRO A 298 -6.46 10.22 17.90
N VAL A 299 -5.53 9.56 17.20
CA VAL A 299 -5.54 8.11 17.07
C VAL A 299 -4.93 7.55 18.35
N GLU A 300 -5.75 6.90 19.15
CA GLU A 300 -5.30 6.12 20.28
C GLU A 300 -4.75 4.80 19.70
N ILE A 301 -3.45 4.81 19.34
CA ILE A 301 -2.77 3.56 19.02
C ILE A 301 -2.78 2.78 20.33
N ALA A 302 -3.58 1.72 20.40
CA ALA A 302 -3.56 0.78 21.51
C ALA A 302 -2.16 0.14 21.54
N VAL A 303 -1.24 0.76 22.27
CA VAL A 303 0.03 0.16 22.64
C VAL A 303 -0.34 -1.05 23.49
N PRO A 304 -0.02 -2.29 23.06
CA PRO A 304 -0.28 -3.45 23.89
C PRO A 304 0.42 -3.20 25.23
N ALA A 305 -0.36 -3.25 26.32
CA ALA A 305 0.13 -2.98 27.66
C ALA A 305 1.47 -3.70 27.86
N GLN A 306 2.51 -2.93 28.19
CA GLN A 306 3.75 -3.55 28.65
C GLN A 306 3.38 -4.42 29.86
N PRO A 307 3.81 -5.69 29.92
CA PRO A 307 3.62 -6.47 31.12
C PRO A 307 4.31 -5.68 32.24
N THR A 308 3.51 -5.19 33.17
CA THR A 308 4.01 -4.50 34.35
C THR A 308 5.03 -5.42 35.00
N SER A 309 6.29 -4.98 35.05
CA SER A 309 7.30 -5.57 35.90
C SER A 309 6.86 -5.32 37.34
N GLY A 310 6.07 -6.24 37.87
CA GLY A 310 5.62 -6.22 39.24
C GLY A 310 6.82 -6.33 40.18
N GLY A 311 7.02 -5.27 40.97
CA GLY A 311 7.42 -5.39 42.37
C GLY A 311 8.91 -5.56 42.65
N GLY A 312 9.70 -4.51 42.45
CA GLY A 312 10.81 -4.24 43.36
C GLY A 312 10.23 -3.68 44.67
N GLY A 313 10.18 -4.52 45.71
CA GLY A 313 9.67 -4.15 47.03
C GLY A 313 10.51 -4.78 48.14
N ASP A 314 11.40 -3.95 48.69
CA ASP A 314 11.81 -3.89 50.09
C ASP A 314 12.40 -5.16 50.75
N VAL A 315 13.74 -5.24 50.77
CA VAL A 315 14.49 -6.04 51.75
C VAL A 315 15.26 -5.06 52.63
N SER A 316 14.58 -4.48 53.61
CA SER A 316 15.19 -3.74 54.71
C SER A 316 14.34 -3.90 55.97
N GLY A 317 14.92 -4.52 57.00
CA GLY A 317 14.43 -4.41 58.37
C GLY A 317 13.63 -5.60 58.89
N ARG A 318 14.32 -6.65 59.32
CA ARG A 318 13.93 -7.46 60.50
C ARG A 318 15.13 -8.22 61.06
N GLU A 319 15.95 -7.52 61.84
CA GLU A 319 16.68 -8.14 62.93
C GLU A 319 15.78 -8.13 64.18
N ARG A 320 15.53 -9.31 64.76
CA ARG A 320 15.64 -9.62 66.21
C ARG A 320 14.84 -10.88 66.56
N GLY A 321 15.56 -11.87 67.10
CA GLY A 321 15.03 -12.74 68.15
C GLY A 321 15.23 -14.24 67.93
N GLN A 322 15.87 -14.86 68.92
CA GLN A 322 16.00 -16.31 69.19
C GLN A 322 17.08 -16.99 68.33
N ALA A 323 18.29 -17.32 68.80
CA ALA A 323 18.71 -17.89 70.08
C ALA A 323 17.91 -19.14 70.50
N MET A 324 18.62 -20.27 70.46
CA MET A 324 18.56 -21.40 71.39
C MET A 324 17.57 -22.55 71.09
N PHE A 325 18.19 -23.74 71.12
CA PHE A 325 17.67 -25.09 71.38
C PHE A 325 17.24 -26.00 70.21
N GLU A 326 18.01 -27.09 70.16
CA GLU A 326 17.77 -28.46 69.65
C GLU A 326 17.82 -28.72 68.13
#